data_AF-A0AAP3E737-F1
#
_entry.id   AF-A0AAP3E737-F1
#
_cell.length_a   1.000
_cell.length_b   1.000
_cell.length_c   1.000
_cell.angle_alpha   90.00
_cell.angle_beta   90.00
_cell.angle_gamma   90.00
#
_symmetry.space_group_name_H-M   'P 1'
#
loop_
_entity.id
_entity.type
_entity.pdbx_description
1 polymer ?
#
loop_
_entity_poly.entity_id
_entity_poly.type
_entity_poly.pdbx_seq_one_letter_code
_entity_poly.pdbx_strand_id
1 'polypeptide(L)'
;MDWKEDVLNDPRLHLTAEDIPTRDELRFEGSKETGLWYAEHESGYAEYFAWDGGQQDGYAGRHFDIETVDGEQITLKGPWSSRAGVFNKRDYGPVMDVIYESPENHVTGTGGSITVERASEAVDEYLEDVELEKTIKFESEEPYYVPTKTSGF
;
A
#
# COMPACT_ATOMS: atom_id res chain seq x y z
N MET A 1 13.44 -9.00 -5.94
CA MET A 1 12.60 -8.33 -6.95
C MET A 1 12.21 -9.31 -8.04
N ASP A 2 10.95 -9.26 -8.51
CA ASP A 2 10.47 -10.13 -9.59
C ASP A 2 9.91 -9.29 -10.73
N TRP A 3 10.60 -9.29 -11.87
CA TRP A 3 10.28 -8.41 -13.01
C TRP A 3 9.11 -8.91 -13.85
N LYS A 4 8.84 -10.24 -13.86
CA LYS A 4 7.77 -10.91 -14.61
C LYS A 4 7.34 -10.21 -15.91
N GLU A 5 8.31 -9.84 -16.75
CA GLU A 5 8.13 -8.93 -17.89
C GLU A 5 7.07 -9.42 -18.90
N ASP A 6 6.80 -10.73 -18.92
CA ASP A 6 5.84 -11.37 -19.84
C ASP A 6 4.42 -11.57 -19.27
N VAL A 7 4.20 -11.35 -17.97
CA VAL A 7 2.92 -11.72 -17.31
C VAL A 7 2.37 -10.73 -16.30
N LEU A 8 3.17 -9.78 -15.80
CA LEU A 8 2.68 -8.69 -14.96
C LEU A 8 2.77 -7.36 -15.71
N ASN A 9 1.73 -6.54 -15.54
CA ASN A 9 1.71 -5.20 -16.11
C ASN A 9 2.79 -4.29 -15.48
N ASP A 10 3.29 -4.63 -14.29
CA ASP A 10 4.30 -3.88 -13.56
C ASP A 10 5.13 -4.81 -12.64
N PRO A 11 6.45 -4.59 -12.52
CA PRO A 11 7.26 -5.25 -11.51
C PRO A 11 6.80 -4.86 -10.10
N ARG A 12 6.85 -5.80 -9.16
CA ARG A 12 6.50 -5.55 -7.75
C ARG A 12 7.71 -5.70 -6.86
N LEU A 13 7.82 -4.82 -5.87
CA LEU A 13 8.77 -5.01 -4.79
C LEU A 13 8.26 -6.10 -3.85
N HIS A 14 9.17 -7.01 -3.52
CA HIS A 14 9.00 -8.03 -2.50
C HIS A 14 9.91 -7.63 -1.34
N LEU A 15 9.31 -7.38 -0.19
CA LEU A 15 9.99 -6.92 1.00
C LEU A 15 9.98 -8.03 2.05
N THR A 16 11.14 -8.40 2.56
CA THR A 16 11.21 -9.25 3.75
C THR A 16 11.16 -8.36 4.98
N ALA A 17 10.16 -8.56 5.82
CA ALA A 17 10.01 -7.85 7.09
C ALA A 17 9.92 -8.85 8.23
N GLU A 18 10.65 -8.59 9.32
CA GLU A 18 10.59 -9.44 10.52
C GLU A 18 9.24 -9.32 11.23
N ASP A 19 8.68 -8.12 11.23
CA ASP A 19 7.36 -7.82 11.78
C ASP A 19 6.61 -6.86 10.86
N ILE A 20 5.29 -7.05 10.75
CA ILE A 20 4.41 -6.20 9.94
C ILE A 20 3.38 -5.61 10.89
N PRO A 21 3.28 -4.27 10.99
CA PRO A 21 2.37 -3.63 11.91
C PRO A 21 0.94 -4.14 11.76
N THR A 22 0.28 -4.38 12.89
CA THR A 22 -1.13 -4.74 12.92
C THR A 22 -2.01 -3.49 13.00
N ARG A 23 -3.28 -3.65 12.65
CA ARG A 23 -4.20 -2.51 12.49
C ARG A 23 -4.44 -1.72 13.77
N ASP A 24 -4.28 -2.34 14.94
CA ASP A 24 -4.37 -1.69 16.26
C ASP A 24 -3.20 -0.74 16.55
N GLU A 25 -2.08 -0.89 15.85
CA GLU A 25 -0.92 0.00 15.89
C GLU A 25 -1.09 1.22 14.98
N LEU A 26 -2.14 1.24 14.15
CA LEU A 26 -2.39 2.29 13.18
C LEU A 26 -3.37 3.34 13.70
N ARG A 27 -3.24 4.56 13.18
CA ARG A 27 -4.20 5.64 13.39
C ARG A 27 -4.66 6.17 12.05
N PHE A 28 -5.96 6.04 11.81
CA PHE A 28 -6.53 6.33 10.51
C PHE A 28 -6.98 7.79 10.41
N GLU A 29 -6.53 8.48 9.37
CA GLU A 29 -7.19 9.67 8.87
C GLU A 29 -8.18 9.31 7.78
N GLY A 30 -9.25 10.08 7.65
CA GLY A 30 -10.31 9.78 6.71
C GLY A 30 -11.68 10.21 7.19
N SER A 31 -12.68 9.98 6.35
CA SER A 31 -14.06 10.27 6.72
C SER A 31 -15.03 9.50 5.82
N LYS A 32 -16.29 9.41 6.27
CA LYS A 32 -17.40 8.90 5.44
C LYS A 32 -17.68 9.80 4.25
N GLU A 33 -17.44 11.11 4.36
CA GLU A 33 -17.67 12.06 3.27
C GLU A 33 -16.67 11.87 2.12
N THR A 34 -15.40 11.67 2.46
CA THR A 34 -14.36 11.33 1.47
C THR A 34 -14.47 9.89 0.99
N GLY A 35 -14.99 9.00 1.84
CA GLY A 35 -15.09 7.57 1.61
C GLY A 35 -13.73 6.87 1.60
N LEU A 36 -12.69 7.53 2.12
CA LEU A 36 -11.30 7.06 2.10
C LEU A 36 -10.75 7.11 3.51
N TRP A 37 -10.02 6.05 3.87
CA TRP A 37 -9.35 5.90 5.15
C TRP A 37 -7.90 5.50 4.88
N TYR A 38 -6.95 6.19 5.49
CA TYR A 38 -5.52 6.01 5.34
C TYR A 38 -4.86 5.97 6.70
N ALA A 39 -3.92 5.06 6.90
CA ALA A 39 -3.01 5.10 8.04
C ALA A 39 -1.60 4.77 7.59
N GLU A 40 -0.65 5.39 8.26
CA GLU A 40 0.78 5.16 8.10
C GLU A 40 1.40 4.85 9.46
N HIS A 41 2.24 3.82 9.48
CA HIS A 41 3.08 3.46 10.62
C HIS A 41 4.47 4.06 10.45
N GLU A 42 5.18 4.30 11.56
CA GLU A 42 6.54 4.90 11.54
C GLU A 42 7.58 4.07 10.77
N SER A 43 7.34 2.77 10.59
CA SER A 43 8.14 1.88 9.75
C SER A 43 7.94 2.10 8.23
N GLY A 44 7.01 2.98 7.86
CA GLY A 44 6.56 3.22 6.49
C GLY A 44 5.50 2.24 5.99
N TYR A 45 5.09 1.25 6.79
CA TYR A 45 3.92 0.43 6.45
C TYR A 45 2.68 1.33 6.34
N ALA A 46 1.89 1.15 5.28
CA ALA A 46 0.66 1.89 5.07
C ALA A 46 -0.52 0.95 4.84
N GLU A 47 -1.68 1.33 5.34
CA GLU A 47 -2.94 0.64 5.09
C GLU A 47 -4.01 1.65 4.67
N TYR A 48 -4.83 1.27 3.70
CA TYR A 48 -5.88 2.14 3.20
C TYR A 48 -7.12 1.39 2.73
N PHE A 49 -8.28 2.05 2.88
CA PHE A 49 -9.59 1.50 2.59
C PHE A 49 -10.48 2.50 1.86
N ALA A 50 -11.36 1.98 1.00
CA ALA A 50 -12.50 2.71 0.49
C ALA A 50 -13.77 2.28 1.23
N TRP A 51 -14.38 3.19 1.98
CA TRP A 51 -15.61 2.98 2.73
C TRP A 51 -16.31 4.31 3.08
N ASP A 52 -17.53 4.49 2.59
CA ASP A 52 -18.35 5.70 2.78
C ASP A 52 -19.43 5.55 3.87
N GLY A 53 -19.53 4.36 4.48
CA GLY A 53 -20.50 4.05 5.52
C GLY A 53 -21.30 2.78 5.25
N GLY A 54 -22.18 2.42 6.18
CA GLY A 54 -23.08 1.28 6.03
C GLY A 54 -22.37 -0.07 5.98
N GLN A 55 -23.10 -1.10 5.54
CA GLN A 55 -22.57 -2.43 5.24
C GLN A 55 -22.28 -2.52 3.73
N GLN A 56 -21.08 -2.97 3.39
CA GLN A 56 -20.63 -3.24 2.04
C GLN A 56 -20.12 -4.70 1.94
N ASP A 57 -19.66 -5.12 0.75
CA ASP A 57 -19.27 -6.51 0.46
C ASP A 57 -17.76 -6.68 0.20
N GLY A 58 -16.96 -5.63 0.37
CA GLY A 58 -15.51 -5.69 0.23
C GLY A 58 -14.86 -6.59 1.29
N TYR A 59 -13.68 -7.14 0.96
CA TYR A 59 -13.00 -8.19 1.74
C TYR A 59 -13.92 -9.33 2.19
N ALA A 60 -14.82 -9.79 1.31
CA ALA A 60 -15.81 -10.82 1.61
C ALA A 60 -16.72 -10.47 2.82
N GLY A 61 -17.05 -9.20 2.97
CA GLY A 61 -17.94 -8.69 4.02
C GLY A 61 -17.28 -8.58 5.40
N ARG A 62 -15.96 -8.75 5.51
CA ARG A 62 -15.22 -8.61 6.78
C ARG A 62 -15.38 -7.23 7.38
N HIS A 63 -15.36 -7.17 8.70
CA HIS A 63 -15.42 -5.92 9.45
C HIS A 63 -14.04 -5.62 10.02
N PHE A 64 -13.62 -4.35 9.92
CA PHE A 64 -12.35 -3.88 10.49
C PHE A 64 -12.64 -2.78 11.49
N ASP A 65 -12.24 -3.01 12.73
CA ASP A 65 -12.22 -1.98 13.75
C ASP A 65 -10.94 -1.16 13.57
N ILE A 66 -11.10 0.16 13.50
CA ILE A 66 -10.02 1.13 13.35
C ILE A 66 -10.14 2.20 14.43
N GLU A 67 -8.99 2.72 14.85
CA GLU A 67 -8.90 3.93 15.64
C GLU A 67 -8.44 5.08 14.75
N THR A 68 -9.15 6.20 14.80
CA THR A 68 -8.81 7.40 14.03
C THR A 68 -7.72 8.23 14.71
N VAL A 69 -7.13 9.19 13.99
CA VAL A 69 -6.14 10.12 14.53
C VAL A 69 -6.64 10.98 15.70
N ASP A 70 -7.95 11.18 15.84
CA ASP A 70 -8.60 11.88 16.96
C ASP A 70 -9.11 10.94 18.07
N GLY A 71 -8.84 9.63 17.94
CA GLY A 71 -9.17 8.61 18.95
C GLY A 71 -10.60 8.05 18.87
N GLU A 72 -11.35 8.36 17.81
CA GLU A 72 -12.64 7.73 17.54
C GLU A 72 -12.45 6.26 17.12
N GLN A 73 -13.28 5.36 17.67
CA GLN A 73 -13.30 3.96 17.27
C GLN A 73 -14.41 3.73 16.25
N ILE A 74 -14.04 3.24 15.07
CA ILE A 74 -14.96 3.04 13.94
C ILE A 74 -14.86 1.61 13.43
N THR A 75 -16.00 0.97 13.20
CA THR A 75 -16.06 -0.31 12.48
C THR A 75 -16.37 -0.08 11.01
N LEU A 76 -15.39 -0.31 10.13
CA LEU A 76 -15.57 -0.37 8.68
C LEU A 76 -16.22 -1.71 8.32
N LYS A 77 -17.47 -1.70 7.85
CA LYS A 77 -18.22 -2.93 7.58
C LYS A 77 -18.17 -3.30 6.10
N GLY A 78 -17.32 -4.26 5.76
CA GLY A 78 -17.08 -4.72 4.39
C GLY A 78 -16.37 -3.70 3.50
N PRO A 79 -15.33 -2.98 3.97
CA PRO A 79 -14.66 -1.96 3.16
C PRO A 79 -14.02 -2.61 1.92
N TRP A 80 -13.83 -1.81 0.87
CA TRP A 80 -13.07 -2.27 -0.31
C TRP A 80 -11.58 -1.95 -0.15
N SER A 81 -10.73 -2.86 -0.66
CA SER A 81 -9.36 -2.48 -0.98
C SER A 81 -9.42 -1.35 -2.00
N SER A 82 -8.68 -0.28 -1.75
CA SER A 82 -8.41 0.71 -2.79
C SER A 82 -7.09 0.37 -3.48
N ARG A 83 -6.46 1.36 -4.13
CA ARG A 83 -5.19 1.26 -4.84
C ARG A 83 -4.32 2.48 -4.55
N ALA A 84 -3.00 2.28 -4.50
CA ALA A 84 -2.02 3.32 -4.13
C ALA A 84 -2.22 4.63 -4.90
N GLY A 85 -2.47 4.53 -6.21
CA GLY A 85 -2.71 5.69 -7.08
C GLY A 85 -3.86 6.60 -6.65
N VAL A 86 -4.95 6.05 -6.09
CA VAL A 86 -6.08 6.84 -5.57
C VAL A 86 -5.66 7.67 -4.36
N PHE A 87 -4.91 7.06 -3.44
CA PHE A 87 -4.45 7.74 -2.21
C PHE A 87 -3.34 8.75 -2.51
N ASN A 88 -2.40 8.40 -3.40
CA ASN A 88 -1.38 9.32 -3.89
C ASN A 88 -1.98 10.54 -4.59
N LYS A 89 -3.09 10.38 -5.33
CA LYS A 89 -3.80 11.50 -5.98
C LYS A 89 -4.51 12.42 -4.98
N ARG A 90 -4.81 11.92 -3.78
CA ARG A 90 -5.55 12.62 -2.72
C ARG A 90 -4.64 13.16 -1.62
N ASP A 91 -3.33 13.22 -1.89
CA ASP A 91 -2.31 13.76 -1.00
C ASP A 91 -2.16 13.02 0.35
N TYR A 92 -2.64 11.76 0.44
CA TYR A 92 -2.36 10.87 1.58
C TYR A 92 -0.96 10.24 1.50
N GLY A 93 -0.46 10.04 0.27
CA GLY A 93 0.83 9.40 0.03
C GLY A 93 2.01 10.38 -0.12
N PRO A 94 3.13 9.94 -0.72
CA PRO A 94 3.20 8.83 -1.67
C PRO A 94 3.42 7.44 -1.05
N VAL A 95 2.60 6.48 -1.47
CA VAL A 95 2.69 5.04 -1.15
C VAL A 95 2.71 4.18 -2.42
N MET A 96 3.12 2.93 -2.27
CA MET A 96 3.05 1.92 -3.33
C MET A 96 2.63 0.55 -2.79
N ASP A 97 1.96 -0.23 -3.63
CA ASP A 97 1.59 -1.61 -3.33
C ASP A 97 2.82 -2.53 -3.39
N VAL A 98 3.01 -3.38 -2.39
CA VAL A 98 4.15 -4.31 -2.25
C VAL A 98 3.68 -5.69 -1.83
N ILE A 99 4.58 -6.67 -1.91
CA ILE A 99 4.40 -7.99 -1.33
C ILE A 99 5.33 -8.10 -0.11
N TYR A 100 4.77 -8.31 1.06
CA TYR A 100 5.53 -8.65 2.26
C TYR A 100 5.74 -10.15 2.34
N GLU A 101 6.98 -10.58 2.48
CA GLU A 101 7.36 -11.98 2.68
C GLU A 101 7.82 -12.18 4.13
N SER A 102 7.34 -13.24 4.76
CA SER A 102 7.86 -13.66 6.06
C SER A 102 9.22 -14.35 5.85
N PRO A 103 10.26 -14.02 6.63
CA PRO A 103 11.56 -14.69 6.56
C PRO A 103 11.48 -16.19 6.84
N GLU A 104 10.42 -16.67 7.51
CA GLU A 104 10.21 -18.09 7.77
C GLU A 104 9.48 -18.83 6.63
N ASN A 105 8.78 -18.10 5.74
CA ASN A 105 7.96 -18.67 4.68
C ASN A 105 7.97 -17.80 3.40
N HIS A 106 9.04 -17.92 2.61
CA HIS A 106 9.18 -17.27 1.29
C HIS A 106 8.18 -17.74 0.22
N VAL A 107 7.25 -18.66 0.54
CA VAL A 107 6.34 -19.27 -0.45
C VAL A 107 5.02 -18.51 -0.57
N THR A 108 4.58 -17.78 0.46
CA THR A 108 3.31 -17.03 0.45
C THR A 108 3.51 -15.63 0.97
N GLY A 109 3.77 -14.69 0.05
CA GLY A 109 3.77 -13.27 0.37
C GLY A 109 2.35 -12.74 0.62
N THR A 110 2.24 -11.75 1.51
CA THR A 110 1.00 -11.02 1.79
C THR A 110 1.04 -9.68 1.09
N GLY A 111 -0.01 -9.32 0.35
CA GLY A 111 -0.13 -7.99 -0.24
C GLY A 111 -0.28 -6.91 0.84
N GLY A 112 0.44 -5.81 0.69
CA GLY A 112 0.33 -4.66 1.57
C GLY A 112 0.82 -3.39 0.87
N SER A 113 1.00 -2.31 1.63
CA SER A 113 1.51 -1.06 1.09
C SER A 113 2.65 -0.51 1.95
N ILE A 114 3.49 0.31 1.34
CA ILE A 114 4.60 1.00 1.99
C ILE A 114 4.69 2.44 1.45
N THR A 115 5.23 3.36 2.24
CA THR A 115 5.62 4.69 1.75
C THR A 115 6.72 4.57 0.70
N VAL A 116 6.67 5.47 -0.28
CA VAL A 116 7.67 5.50 -1.35
C VAL A 116 9.05 5.85 -0.79
N GLU A 117 9.13 6.68 0.27
CA GLU A 117 10.38 6.97 0.96
C GLU A 117 11.06 5.69 1.47
N ARG A 118 10.33 4.86 2.23
CA ARG A 118 10.91 3.60 2.75
C ARG A 118 11.16 2.57 1.66
N ALA A 119 10.33 2.53 0.63
CA ALA A 119 10.61 1.70 -0.53
C ALA A 119 11.88 2.13 -1.26
N SER A 120 12.09 3.44 -1.44
CA SER A 120 13.31 3.99 -2.04
C SER A 120 14.54 3.67 -1.21
N GLU A 121 14.49 3.84 0.11
CA GLU A 121 15.58 3.46 1.01
C GLU A 121 15.96 1.98 0.83
N ALA A 122 14.97 1.09 0.80
CA ALA A 122 15.20 -0.35 0.60
C ALA A 122 15.74 -0.68 -0.80
N VAL A 123 15.26 0.02 -1.84
CA VAL A 123 15.78 -0.15 -3.21
C VAL A 123 17.25 0.28 -3.25
N ASP A 124 17.57 1.46 -2.74
CA ASP A 124 18.94 2.01 -2.76
C ASP A 124 19.91 1.16 -1.93
N GLU A 125 19.44 0.55 -0.83
CA GLU A 125 20.27 -0.29 0.03
C GLU A 125 20.54 -1.68 -0.56
N TYR A 126 19.53 -2.32 -1.17
CA TYR A 126 19.57 -3.74 -1.50
C TYR A 126 19.58 -4.08 -2.98
N LEU A 127 19.22 -3.14 -3.86
CA LEU A 127 19.13 -3.37 -5.29
C LEU A 127 20.07 -2.44 -6.06
N GLU A 128 21.04 -3.04 -6.74
CA GLU A 128 21.84 -2.32 -7.72
C GLU A 128 21.00 -2.06 -8.98
N ASP A 129 21.22 -0.91 -9.61
CA ASP A 129 20.61 -0.52 -10.88
C ASP A 129 19.06 -0.47 -10.92
N VAL A 130 18.41 -0.21 -9.79
CA VAL A 130 16.96 -0.03 -9.70
C VAL A 130 16.63 1.31 -9.07
N GLU A 131 15.63 2.01 -9.59
CA GLU A 131 15.05 3.21 -8.99
C GLU A 131 13.52 3.13 -8.98
N LEU A 132 12.87 4.01 -8.21
CA LEU A 132 11.41 4.15 -8.24
C LEU A 132 11.01 5.33 -9.11
N GLU A 133 10.35 5.05 -10.23
CA GLU A 133 9.84 6.05 -11.15
C GLU A 133 8.36 6.33 -10.89
N LYS A 134 8.00 7.62 -10.88
CA LYS A 134 6.59 8.04 -10.86
C LYS A 134 5.98 7.91 -12.25
N THR A 135 4.96 7.05 -12.38
CA THR A 135 4.18 6.87 -13.61
C THR A 135 2.72 7.27 -13.39
N ILE A 136 2.12 7.98 -14.34
CA ILE A 136 0.68 8.28 -14.32
C ILE A 136 -0.07 7.16 -15.05
N LYS A 137 -1.07 6.56 -14.38
CA LYS A 137 -1.85 5.44 -14.91
C LYS A 137 -3.34 5.72 -14.93
N PHE A 138 -4.03 4.96 -15.79
CA PHE A 138 -5.47 5.01 -16.02
C PHE A 138 -5.97 6.37 -16.55
N GLU A 139 -7.22 6.40 -17.02
CA GLU A 139 -7.87 7.66 -17.43
C GLU A 139 -8.08 8.62 -16.25
N SER A 140 -8.05 8.10 -15.02
CA SER A 140 -8.15 8.89 -13.79
C SER A 140 -6.84 9.58 -13.39
N GLU A 141 -5.79 9.52 -14.21
CA GLU A 141 -4.49 10.20 -13.97
C GLU A 141 -3.92 9.94 -12.58
N GLU A 142 -3.87 8.67 -12.19
CA GLU A 142 -3.42 8.27 -10.86
C GLU A 142 -1.89 8.12 -10.82
N PRO A 143 -1.21 8.76 -9.85
CA PRO A 143 0.23 8.63 -9.70
C PRO A 143 0.62 7.32 -8.99
N TYR A 144 1.32 6.47 -9.72
CA TYR A 144 1.93 5.25 -9.22
C TYR A 144 3.45 5.40 -9.16
N TYR A 145 4.08 4.63 -8.28
CA TYR A 145 5.53 4.48 -8.24
C TYR A 145 5.86 3.04 -8.59
N VAL A 146 6.69 2.86 -9.60
CA VAL A 146 7.09 1.55 -10.11
C VAL A 146 8.60 1.42 -10.10
N PRO A 147 9.13 0.24 -9.75
CA PRO A 147 10.54 -0.05 -9.95
C PRO A 147 10.94 -0.03 -11.43
N THR A 148 12.03 0.65 -11.76
CA THR A 148 12.60 0.75 -13.12
C THR A 148 14.10 0.44 -13.08
N LYS A 149 14.63 -0.22 -14.12
CA LYS A 149 16.07 -0.46 -14.27
C LYS A 149 16.77 0.84 -14.69
N THR A 150 17.83 1.25 -14.00
CA THR A 150 18.59 2.47 -14.33
C THR A 150 19.67 2.23 -15.39
N SER A 151 20.10 0.99 -15.59
CA SER A 151 21.04 0.61 -16.65
C SER A 151 20.31 0.25 -17.95
N GLY A 152 20.24 1.22 -18.87
CA GLY A 152 19.90 0.98 -20.27
C GLY A 152 21.14 0.57 -21.06
N PHE A 153 21.25 -0.71 -21.44
CA PHE A 153 21.64 -1.26 -22.76
C PHE A 153 21.63 -2.79 -22.73
#